data_AF-A0A0G1A126-F1
#
_entry.id   AF-A0A0G1A126-F1
#
_cell.length_a   1.000
_cell.length_b   1.000
_cell.length_c   1.000
_cell.angle_alpha   90.00
_cell.angle_beta   90.00
_cell.angle_gamma   90.00
#
_symmetry.space_group_name_H-M   'P 1'
#
loop_
_entity.id
_entity.type
_entity.pdbx_description
1 polymer ?
#
loop_
_entity_poly.entity_id
_entity_poly.type
_entity_poly.pdbx_seq_one_letter_code
_entity_poly.pdbx_strand_id
1 'polypeptide(L)' 'MEKCDMKIFTKDKNYSLPEVIDICNQNGLITVDCLKDENMISIEKEGADCLFEFHKIGDDLFKLTWAYA' A
#
# COMPACT_ATOMS: atom_id res chain seq x y z
N MET A 1 2.99 17.05 19.03
CA MET A 1 3.76 16.12 18.16
C MET A 1 2.95 15.99 16.90
N GLU A 2 3.49 16.46 15.78
CA GLU A 2 2.80 16.65 14.51
C GLU A 2 2.08 15.37 14.06
N LYS A 3 0.76 15.46 13.92
CA LYS A 3 0.01 14.56 13.03
C LYS A 3 0.40 14.97 11.61
N CYS A 4 1.53 14.47 11.12
CA CYS A 4 1.79 14.48 9.69
C CYS A 4 0.83 13.46 9.09
N ASP A 5 -0.32 13.94 8.59
CA ASP A 5 -1.23 13.18 7.75
C ASP A 5 -0.43 12.71 6.52
N MET A 6 0.23 11.55 6.62
CA MET A 6 0.94 10.90 5.52
C MET A 6 -0.09 10.40 4.50
N LYS A 7 -0.63 11.31 3.68
CA LYS A 7 -1.41 10.96 2.49
C LYS A 7 -0.47 10.45 1.40
N ILE A 8 0.14 9.28 1.63
CA ILE A 8 1.02 8.61 0.67
C ILE A 8 0.19 8.02 -0.48
N PHE A 9 -0.97 7.46 -0.15
CA PHE A 9 -1.90 6.87 -1.11
C PHE A 9 -3.30 7.50 -0.97
N THR A 10 -4.07 7.47 -2.06
CA THR A 10 -5.47 7.94 -2.08
C THR A 10 -6.42 6.83 -2.52
N LYS A 11 -7.62 6.81 -1.94
CA LYS A 11 -8.67 5.81 -2.25
C LYS A 11 -9.31 6.00 -3.63
N ASP A 12 -9.15 7.20 -4.21
CA ASP A 12 -9.79 7.57 -5.47
C ASP A 12 -8.94 7.21 -6.70
N LYS A 13 -7.74 6.66 -6.48
CA LYS A 13 -6.79 6.28 -7.51
C LYS A 13 -6.56 4.77 -7.50
N ASN A 14 -6.39 4.21 -8.70
CA ASN A 14 -5.84 2.87 -8.88
C ASN A 14 -4.34 2.98 -9.17
N TYR A 15 -3.57 2.04 -8.67
CA TYR A 15 -2.13 2.00 -8.75
C TYR A 15 -1.69 0.72 -9.46
N SER A 16 -0.58 0.77 -10.19
CA SER A 16 0.09 -0.45 -10.64
C SER A 16 1.03 -0.99 -9.56
N LEU A 17 1.39 -2.27 -9.61
CA LEU A 17 2.35 -2.82 -8.66
C LEU A 17 3.70 -2.07 -8.68
N PRO A 18 4.29 -1.75 -9.85
CA PRO A 18 5.52 -0.95 -9.89
C PRO A 18 5.36 0.42 -9.23
N GLU A 19 4.22 1.08 -9.43
CA GLU A 19 3.95 2.38 -8.81
C GLU A 19 3.86 2.28 -7.28
N VAL A 20 3.18 1.25 -6.76
CA VAL A 20 3.12 1.00 -5.31
C VAL A 20 4.52 0.80 -4.74
N ILE A 21 5.36 -0.02 -5.40
CA ILE A 21 6.73 -0.30 -4.97
C ILE A 21 7.58 0.97 -4.98
N ASP A 22 7.51 1.77 -6.06
CA ASP A 22 8.27 3.01 -6.17
C ASP A 22 7.91 4.01 -5.06
N ILE A 23 6.62 4.18 -4.79
CA ILE A 23 6.14 5.03 -3.69
C ILE A 23 6.63 4.51 -2.34
N CYS A 24 6.58 3.19 -2.11
CA CYS A 24 7.07 2.59 -0.87
C CYS A 24 8.57 2.86 -0.67
N ASN A 25 9.38 2.64 -1.70
CA ASN A 25 10.83 2.88 -1.66
C ASN A 25 11.16 4.35 -1.35
N GLN A 26 10.42 5.31 -1.92
CA GLN A 26 10.60 6.73 -1.66
C GLN A 26 10.23 7.14 -0.22
N ASN A 27 9.39 6.36 0.45
CA ASN A 27 8.90 6.65 1.81
C ASN A 27 9.50 5.72 2.89
N GLY A 28 10.45 4.84 2.52
CA GLY A 28 11.05 3.87 3.45
C GLY A 28 10.05 2.83 3.96
N LEU A 29 9.10 2.45 3.12
CA LEU A 29 8.10 1.42 3.39
C LEU A 29 8.44 0.13 2.64
N ILE A 30 7.89 -0.98 3.12
CA ILE A 30 8.02 -2.30 2.49
C ILE A 30 6.65 -2.80 2.04
N THR A 31 6.64 -3.54 0.93
CA THR A 31 5.46 -4.24 0.42
C THR A 31 5.52 -5.72 0.82
N VAL A 32 4.44 -6.23 1.41
CA VAL A 32 4.24 -7.65 1.70
C VAL A 32 3.23 -8.21 0.69
N ASP A 33 3.67 -9.17 -0.12
CA ASP A 33 2.88 -9.79 -1.17
C ASP A 33 2.04 -10.96 -0.59
N CYS A 34 0.72 -10.75 -0.51
CA CYS A 34 -0.27 -11.77 -0.13
C CYS A 34 -1.13 -12.20 -1.34
N LEU A 35 -0.64 -12.02 -2.57
CA LEU A 35 -1.40 -12.20 -3.82
C LEU A 35 -1.87 -13.64 -4.05
N LYS A 36 -1.14 -14.63 -3.53
CA LYS A 36 -1.47 -16.06 -3.74
C LYS A 36 -2.71 -16.50 -2.95
N ASP A 37 -2.95 -15.90 -1.79
CA ASP A 37 -3.99 -16.34 -0.86
C ASP A 37 -5.17 -15.35 -0.81
N GLU A 38 -4.90 -14.04 -0.92
CA GLU A 38 -5.89 -12.99 -0.65
C GLU A 38 -6.03 -11.96 -1.78
N ASN A 39 -5.28 -12.11 -2.89
CA ASN A 39 -5.23 -11.14 -3.99
C ASN A 39 -4.93 -9.70 -3.51
N MET A 40 -4.10 -9.56 -2.47
CA MET A 40 -3.79 -8.26 -1.86
C MET A 40 -2.29 -8.02 -1.66
N ILE A 41 -1.95 -6.76 -1.46
CA ILE A 41 -0.63 -6.29 -1.05
C ILE A 41 -0.82 -5.44 0.21
N SER A 42 -0.05 -5.76 1.24
CA SER A 42 0.04 -4.97 2.46
C SER A 42 1.29 -4.10 2.42
N ILE A 43 1.21 -2.90 2.96
CA ILE A 43 2.33 -1.97 3.05
C ILE A 43 2.61 -1.70 4.51
N GLU A 44 3.85 -1.89 4.91
CA GLU A 44 4.27 -1.88 6.31
C GLU A 44 5.54 -1.03 6.46
N LYS A 45 5.86 -0.65 7.71
CA LYS A 45 7.24 -0.28 8.06
C LYS A 45 7.99 -1.54 8.49
N GLU A 46 9.29 -1.57 8.26
CA GLU A 46 10.13 -2.70 8.64
C GLU A 46 9.96 -3.02 10.15
N GLY A 47 9.40 -4.19 10.46
CA GLY A 47 9.13 -4.64 11.83
C GLY A 47 7.96 -3.97 12.54
N ALA A 48 7.03 -3.34 11.83
CA ALA A 48 5.85 -2.66 12.39
C ALA A 48 4.53 -3.22 11.85
N ASP A 49 3.42 -2.69 12.36
CA ASP A 49 2.07 -3.03 11.90
C ASP A 49 1.78 -2.53 10.47
N CYS A 50 0.84 -3.19 9.81
CA CYS A 50 0.33 -2.82 8.49
C CYS A 50 -0.23 -1.39 8.48
N LEU A 51 0.17 -0.61 7.47
CA LEU A 51 -0.22 0.78 7.28
C LEU A 51 -1.24 0.96 6.16
N PHE A 52 -1.14 0.17 5.08
CA PHE A 52 -2.05 0.25 3.95
C PHE A 52 -2.32 -1.13 3.36
N GLU A 53 -3.54 -1.34 2.87
CA GLU A 53 -3.92 -2.56 2.16
C GLU A 53 -4.44 -2.22 0.77
N PHE A 54 -3.93 -2.95 -0.21
CA PHE A 54 -4.28 -2.82 -1.62
C PHE A 54 -4.86 -4.13 -2.11
N HIS A 55 -6.06 -4.07 -2.68
CA HIS A 55 -6.64 -5.23 -3.35
C HIS A 55 -6.41 -5.16 -4.84
N LYS A 56 -6.06 -6.30 -5.44
CA LYS A 56 -6.00 -6.45 -6.89
C LYS A 56 -7.42 -6.38 -7.47
N ILE A 57 -7.64 -5.47 -8.40
CA ILE A 57 -8.94 -5.27 -9.07
C ILE A 57 -8.87 -5.52 -10.58
N GLY A 58 -7.69 -5.81 -11.11
CA GLY A 58 -7.46 -6.14 -12.51
C GLY A 58 -6.02 -6.58 -12.75
N ASP A 59 -5.65 -6.78 -14.00
CA ASP A 59 -4.26 -7.08 -14.37
C ASP A 59 -3.38 -5.89 -14.05
N ASP A 60 -2.41 -6.10 -13.16
CA ASP A 60 -1.49 -5.08 -12.63
C ASP A 60 -2.19 -3.81 -12.11
N LEU A 61 -3.40 -3.95 -11.56
CA LEU A 61 -4.20 -2.84 -11.06
C LEU A 61 -4.65 -3.11 -9.63
N PHE A 62 -4.31 -2.17 -8.75
CA PHE A 62 -4.50 -2.24 -7.31
C PHE A 62 -5.26 -1.03 -6.80
N LYS A 63 -6.12 -1.25 -5.81
CA LYS A 63 -6.89 -0.17 -5.17
C LYS A 63 -6.70 -0.21 -3.67
N LEU A 64 -6.45 0.96 -3.08
CA LEU A 64 -6.38 1.14 -1.64
C LEU A 64 -7.75 0.85 -1.02
N THR A 65 -7.85 -0.21 -0.22
CA THR A 65 -9.07 -0.61 0.48
C THR A 65 -9.04 -0.16 1.93
N TRP A 66 -7.87 -0.21 2.56
CA TRP A 66 -7.67 0.17 3.95
C TRP A 66 -6.40 1.00 4.14
N ALA A 67 -6.44 1.91 5.11
CA ALA A 67 -5.31 2.73 5.53
C ALA A 67 -5.41 2.96 7.04
N TYR A 68 -4.30 2.82 7.76
CA TYR A 68 -4.19 3.14 9.17
C TYR A 68 -4.36 4.66 9.37
N ALA A 69 -5.21 5.04 10.32
CA ALA A 69 -5.64 6.43 10.56
C ALA A 69 -4.79 7.15 11.62
#